data_AF-A0A3M1YS44-F1
#
_entry.id   AF-A0A3M1YS44-F1
#
_cell.length_a   1.000
_cell.length_b   1.000
_cell.length_c   1.000
_cell.angle_alpha   90.00
_cell.angle_beta   90.00
_cell.angle_gamma   90.00
#
_symmetry.space_group_name_H-M   'P 1'
#
loop_
_entity.id
_entity.type
_entity.pdbx_description
1 polymer ?
#
loop_
_entity_poly.entity_id
_entity_poly.type
_entity_poly.pdbx_seq_one_letter_code
_entity_poly.pdbx_strand_id
1 'polypeptide(L)'
;MEERNFFNHKGRKLILLELNMNQKGFVNVLLIVLVVVLVGALGYVTLVKKSPEPNPTLQKNTNNINAVTPPTTANTTPPKPQLTYPDIKTFLPSKATLNEELKLDIEGDGINEVAFAYAIPSDQTGVIFTTVVKILKYTDSSGWKVAFEDTDMVGNGSGAKDAVGIDKVSGPNNKEAVLVILTESGAGIAKRWHLIAFTNGKISKLDPSPIRQKVLADRGYQDWGYNHIKSTGNFVVEIQPGYSKNTARCCPDNPSIEIKFRFTGNSIELDSVREL
;
A
#
# COMPACT_ATOMS: atom_id res chain seq x y z
N MET A 1 -54.86 -10.65 10.28
CA MET A 1 -54.17 -9.51 10.93
C MET A 1 -53.56 -10.09 12.20
N GLU A 2 -52.30 -10.50 12.11
CA GLU A 2 -51.63 -11.31 13.13
C GLU A 2 -50.20 -10.76 13.24
N GLU A 3 -49.96 -9.94 14.25
CA GLU A 3 -48.63 -9.43 14.59
C GLU A 3 -47.88 -10.51 15.37
N ARG A 4 -46.75 -10.97 14.83
CA ARG A 4 -45.79 -11.79 15.58
C ARG A 4 -44.53 -10.97 15.86
N ASN A 5 -44.44 -10.49 17.10
CA ASN A 5 -43.23 -9.92 17.68
C ASN A 5 -42.23 -11.03 18.01
N PHE A 6 -41.16 -11.15 17.22
CA PHE A 6 -40.00 -11.98 17.52
C PHE A 6 -38.76 -11.10 17.67
N PHE A 7 -38.54 -10.56 18.87
CA PHE A 7 -37.21 -10.10 19.27
C PHE A 7 -36.80 -10.80 20.57
N ASN A 8 -36.02 -11.85 20.37
CA ASN A 8 -35.37 -12.65 21.40
C ASN A 8 -34.22 -11.83 22.01
N HIS A 9 -34.48 -11.22 23.16
CA HIS A 9 -33.51 -10.45 23.94
C HIS A 9 -32.69 -11.40 24.85
N LYS A 10 -31.79 -12.21 24.28
CA LYS A 10 -30.92 -13.11 25.06
C LYS A 10 -29.48 -13.23 24.54
N GLY A 11 -28.93 -12.13 24.00
CA GLY A 11 -27.59 -12.11 23.40
C GLY A 11 -26.63 -11.01 23.88
N ARG A 12 -26.93 -10.27 24.96
CA ARG A 12 -26.02 -9.24 25.50
C ARG A 12 -25.46 -9.66 26.85
N LYS A 13 -24.54 -10.63 26.85
CA LYS A 13 -23.71 -10.90 28.05
C LYS A 13 -22.39 -11.62 27.73
N LEU A 14 -21.70 -11.25 26.66
CA LEU A 14 -20.31 -11.64 26.43
C LEU A 14 -19.56 -10.46 25.83
N ILE A 15 -18.29 -10.30 26.21
CA ILE A 15 -17.39 -9.15 25.96
C ILE A 15 -17.52 -8.02 27.01
N LEU A 16 -17.64 -8.40 28.27
CA LEU A 16 -16.88 -7.76 29.35
C LEU A 16 -15.96 -8.85 29.89
N LEU A 17 -14.82 -9.05 29.22
CA LEU A 17 -13.67 -9.68 29.85
C LEU A 17 -13.17 -8.67 30.89
N GLU A 18 -13.85 -8.62 32.03
CA GLU A 18 -13.26 -8.11 33.25
C GLU A 18 -12.05 -9.01 33.55
N LEU A 19 -10.89 -8.60 33.06
CA LEU A 19 -9.61 -9.09 33.54
C LEU A 19 -9.49 -8.61 34.98
N ASN A 20 -10.11 -9.35 35.90
CA ASN A 20 -9.93 -9.22 37.33
C ASN A 20 -8.52 -9.75 37.67
N MET A 21 -7.50 -9.06 37.17
CA MET A 21 -6.10 -9.33 37.49
C MET A 21 -5.90 -8.88 38.92
N ASN A 22 -5.58 -9.84 39.79
CA ASN A 22 -5.17 -9.60 41.15
C ASN A 22 -4.15 -8.44 41.18
N GLN A 23 -4.39 -7.44 42.01
CA GLN A 23 -3.62 -6.19 42.05
C GLN A 23 -2.10 -6.44 42.18
N LYS A 24 -1.70 -7.56 42.80
CA LYS A 24 -0.31 -8.02 42.91
C LYS A 24 0.34 -8.40 41.57
N GLY A 25 -0.44 -8.94 40.62
CA GLY A 25 0.05 -9.30 39.28
C GLY A 25 0.24 -8.10 38.36
N PHE A 26 -0.61 -7.09 38.48
CA PHE A 26 -0.53 -5.87 37.66
C PHE A 26 0.74 -5.04 37.96
N VAL A 27 1.13 -4.97 39.24
CA VAL A 27 2.36 -4.25 39.65
C VAL A 27 3.62 -4.88 39.03
N ASN A 28 3.69 -6.21 38.96
CA ASN A 28 4.83 -6.89 38.32
C ASN A 28 4.91 -6.60 36.81
N VAL A 29 3.78 -6.56 36.11
CA VAL A 29 3.74 -6.24 34.68
C VAL A 29 4.20 -4.80 34.43
N LEU A 30 3.72 -3.84 35.23
CA LEU A 30 4.16 -2.44 35.15
C LEU A 30 5.67 -2.29 35.40
N LEU A 31 6.23 -3.02 36.37
CA LEU A 31 7.65 -2.98 36.69
C LEU A 31 8.51 -3.48 35.51
N ILE A 32 8.11 -4.59 34.86
CA ILE A 32 8.82 -5.14 33.71
C ILE A 32 8.80 -4.14 32.54
N VAL A 33 7.64 -3.54 32.25
CA VAL A 33 7.51 -2.54 31.17
C VAL A 33 8.42 -1.33 31.43
N LEU A 34 8.50 -0.85 32.67
CA LEU A 34 9.37 0.27 33.04
C LEU A 34 10.86 -0.06 32.81
N VAL A 35 11.31 -1.26 33.19
CA VAL A 35 12.70 -1.69 33.01
C VAL A 35 13.05 -1.78 31.53
N VAL A 36 12.14 -2.32 30.70
CA VAL A 36 12.34 -2.41 29.24
C VAL A 36 12.48 -1.02 28.61
N VAL A 37 11.67 -0.04 29.02
CA VAL A 37 11.76 1.34 28.53
C VAL A 37 13.09 2.00 28.92
N LEU A 38 13.56 1.80 30.16
CA LEU A 38 14.83 2.37 30.63
C LEU A 38 16.03 1.80 29.86
N VAL A 39 16.08 0.48 29.65
CA VAL A 39 17.15 -0.16 28.87
C VAL A 39 17.10 0.28 27.41
N GLY A 40 15.90 0.39 26.83
CA GLY A 40 15.71 0.90 25.47
C GLY A 40 16.20 2.34 25.29
N ALA A 41 15.91 3.23 26.25
CA ALA A 41 16.37 4.62 26.22
C ALA A 41 17.91 4.72 26.31
N LEU A 42 18.54 3.94 27.18
CA LEU A 42 20.00 3.86 27.29
C LEU A 42 20.66 3.34 26.00
N GLY A 43 20.06 2.33 25.36
CA GLY A 43 20.51 1.83 24.06
C GLY A 43 20.39 2.89 22.94
N TYR A 44 19.29 3.66 22.94
CA TYR A 44 19.07 4.70 21.95
C TYR A 44 20.10 5.84 22.04
N VAL A 45 20.46 6.28 23.26
CA VAL A 45 21.40 7.39 23.47
C VAL A 45 22.84 7.05 23.02
N THR A 46 23.26 5.79 23.12
CA THR A 46 24.64 5.39 22.72
C THR A 46 24.80 5.21 21.21
N LEU A 47 23.72 4.98 20.46
CA LEU A 47 23.75 4.72 19.01
C LEU A 47 23.66 5.98 18.14
N VAL A 48 23.26 7.14 18.68
CA VAL A 48 23.22 8.41 17.93
C VAL A 48 24.59 9.12 17.99
N LYS A 49 25.66 8.45 17.57
CA LYS A 49 26.89 9.13 17.16
C LYS A 49 26.78 9.48 15.67
N LYS A 50 26.34 10.70 15.39
CA LYS A 50 26.30 11.29 14.04
C LYS A 50 27.70 11.30 13.43
N SER A 51 27.84 10.71 12.24
CA SER A 51 28.98 10.88 11.36
C SER A 51 28.93 12.27 10.71
N PRO A 52 30.05 13.02 10.63
CA PRO A 52 30.09 14.31 9.95
C PRO A 52 29.94 14.15 8.43
N GLU A 53 29.17 15.07 7.86
CA GLU A 53 28.70 15.16 6.48
C GLU A 53 29.77 15.78 5.57
N PRO A 54 30.02 15.25 4.34
CA PRO A 54 30.89 15.94 3.39
C PRO A 54 30.14 17.04 2.63
N ASN A 55 30.78 18.20 2.62
CA ASN A 55 30.41 19.49 2.04
C ASN A 55 30.16 19.42 0.52
N PRO A 56 29.06 19.97 -0.03
CA PRO A 56 28.87 20.07 -1.48
C PRO A 56 29.62 21.28 -2.05
N THR A 57 30.63 21.02 -2.87
CA THR A 57 31.39 22.03 -3.61
C THR A 57 30.55 22.62 -4.74
N LEU A 58 30.40 23.95 -4.74
CA LEU A 58 29.91 24.75 -5.86
C LEU A 58 30.88 24.64 -7.06
N GLN A 59 30.36 24.33 -8.25
CA GLN A 59 31.04 24.63 -9.50
C GLN A 59 30.16 25.52 -10.40
N LYS A 60 30.74 26.67 -10.73
CA LYS A 60 30.28 27.70 -11.66
C LYS A 60 31.22 27.68 -12.87
N ASN A 61 30.68 27.63 -14.09
CA ASN A 61 31.25 28.17 -15.34
C ASN A 61 30.21 27.92 -16.46
N THR A 62 29.60 28.89 -17.14
CA THR A 62 30.06 30.01 -18.00
C THR A 62 30.58 29.58 -19.40
N ASN A 63 29.81 29.99 -20.42
CA ASN A 63 30.10 30.32 -21.82
C ASN A 63 30.43 29.25 -22.89
N ASN A 64 29.41 29.00 -23.72
CA ASN A 64 29.30 29.24 -25.18
C ASN A 64 30.60 29.35 -26.02
N ILE A 65 30.83 28.39 -26.94
CA ILE A 65 31.50 28.59 -28.24
C ILE A 65 30.95 27.59 -29.27
N ASN A 66 30.53 28.08 -30.44
CA ASN A 66 30.29 27.30 -31.65
C ASN A 66 31.59 26.71 -32.19
N ALA A 67 31.57 25.46 -32.69
CA ALA A 67 32.00 25.07 -34.05
C ALA A 67 32.54 23.62 -34.18
N VAL A 68 32.22 23.07 -35.36
CA VAL A 68 32.83 21.94 -36.10
C VAL A 68 32.54 20.50 -35.63
N THR A 69 31.67 19.84 -36.40
CA THR A 69 31.36 18.41 -36.40
C THR A 69 32.55 17.59 -36.96
N PRO A 70 33.15 16.66 -36.19
CA PRO A 70 34.01 15.61 -36.71
C PRO A 70 33.19 14.38 -37.14
N PRO A 71 33.68 13.55 -38.07
CA PRO A 71 32.98 12.36 -38.52
C PRO A 71 32.74 11.38 -37.35
N THR A 72 31.51 10.91 -37.24
CA THR A 72 31.04 9.93 -36.25
C THR A 72 31.81 8.62 -36.40
N THR A 73 32.86 8.44 -35.60
CA THR A 73 33.41 7.12 -35.32
C THR A 73 32.34 6.32 -34.59
N ALA A 74 31.88 5.23 -35.21
CA ALA A 74 30.95 4.29 -34.59
C ALA A 74 31.61 3.69 -33.35
N ASN A 75 31.36 4.29 -32.18
CA ASN A 75 31.66 3.68 -30.90
C ASN A 75 30.71 2.47 -30.76
N THR A 76 31.21 1.30 -31.11
CA THR A 76 30.62 0.01 -30.75
C THR A 76 30.76 -0.16 -29.24
N THR A 77 29.89 0.52 -28.49
CA THR A 77 29.67 0.21 -27.08
C THR A 77 29.24 -1.25 -27.02
N PRO A 78 29.92 -2.12 -26.25
CA PRO A 78 29.49 -3.50 -26.08
C PRO A 78 28.01 -3.55 -25.71
N PRO A 79 27.20 -4.45 -26.30
CA PRO A 79 25.79 -4.54 -25.94
C PRO A 79 25.68 -4.77 -24.43
N LYS A 80 24.96 -3.88 -23.74
CA LYS A 80 24.63 -4.05 -22.32
C LYS A 80 24.02 -5.45 -22.18
N PRO A 81 24.50 -6.29 -21.24
CA PRO A 81 23.91 -7.60 -21.00
C PRO A 81 22.39 -7.47 -20.89
N GLN A 82 21.67 -8.19 -21.75
CA GLN A 82 20.22 -8.14 -21.75
C GLN A 82 19.72 -8.87 -20.50
N LEU A 83 19.14 -8.13 -19.55
CA LEU A 83 18.57 -8.70 -18.35
C LEU A 83 17.34 -9.55 -18.71
N THR A 84 17.37 -10.83 -18.34
CA THR A 84 16.23 -11.74 -18.51
C THR A 84 15.36 -11.72 -17.26
N TYR A 85 14.07 -11.41 -17.43
CA TYR A 85 13.08 -11.45 -16.35
C TYR A 85 12.78 -12.90 -15.91
N PRO A 86 12.40 -13.11 -14.64
CA PRO A 86 12.17 -14.46 -14.13
C PRO A 86 10.80 -14.98 -14.61
N ASP A 87 10.64 -16.30 -14.64
CA ASP A 87 9.30 -16.91 -14.75
C ASP A 87 8.59 -16.79 -13.40
N ILE A 88 7.60 -15.89 -13.33
CA ILE A 88 6.84 -15.61 -12.11
C ILE A 88 6.13 -16.84 -11.55
N LYS A 89 5.84 -17.87 -12.38
CA LYS A 89 5.20 -19.11 -11.92
C LYS A 89 6.04 -19.85 -10.88
N THR A 90 7.35 -19.67 -10.90
CA THR A 90 8.26 -20.24 -9.90
C THR A 90 8.10 -19.63 -8.50
N PHE A 91 7.45 -18.46 -8.40
CA PHE A 91 7.17 -17.75 -7.16
C PHE A 91 5.71 -17.88 -6.68
N LEU A 92 4.87 -18.58 -7.46
CA LEU A 92 3.46 -18.80 -7.16
C LEU A 92 3.24 -20.13 -6.42
N PRO A 93 2.47 -20.15 -5.32
CA PRO A 93 1.97 -21.38 -4.74
C PRO A 93 1.07 -22.16 -5.71
N SER A 94 0.97 -23.49 -5.55
CA SER A 94 0.24 -24.36 -6.47
C SER A 94 -1.25 -24.05 -6.63
N LYS A 95 -1.89 -23.47 -5.59
CA LYS A 95 -3.31 -23.07 -5.61
C LYS A 95 -3.53 -21.60 -5.94
N ALA A 96 -2.47 -20.85 -6.24
CA ALA A 96 -2.59 -19.43 -6.53
C ALA A 96 -3.21 -19.21 -7.91
N THR A 97 -4.14 -18.27 -7.99
CA THR A 97 -4.57 -17.66 -9.23
C THR A 97 -3.78 -16.37 -9.41
N LEU A 98 -2.97 -16.28 -10.45
CA LEU A 98 -2.32 -15.01 -10.82
C LEU A 98 -3.39 -14.04 -11.33
N ASN A 99 -3.37 -12.83 -10.80
CA ASN A 99 -4.29 -11.78 -11.20
C ASN A 99 -3.62 -10.89 -12.24
N GLU A 100 -2.48 -10.29 -11.87
CA GLU A 100 -1.79 -9.28 -12.69
C GLU A 100 -0.27 -9.28 -12.45
N GLU A 101 0.48 -8.79 -13.44
CA GLU A 101 1.93 -8.61 -13.42
C GLU A 101 2.27 -7.23 -14.01
N LEU A 102 3.20 -6.52 -13.37
CA LEU A 102 3.72 -5.22 -13.80
C LEU A 102 5.26 -5.23 -13.76
N LYS A 103 5.85 -4.45 -14.68
CA LYS A 103 7.29 -4.15 -14.69
C LYS A 103 7.45 -2.64 -14.60
N LEU A 104 8.16 -2.18 -13.58
CA LEU A 104 8.31 -0.76 -13.25
C LEU A 104 9.61 -0.54 -12.49
N ASP A 105 10.18 0.66 -12.56
CA ASP A 105 11.44 1.05 -11.89
C ASP A 105 11.10 1.79 -10.58
N ILE A 106 10.81 1.01 -9.53
CA ILE A 106 10.41 1.50 -8.21
C ILE A 106 11.59 2.17 -7.53
N GLU A 107 12.79 1.62 -7.68
CA GLU A 107 14.01 2.16 -7.07
C GLU A 107 14.56 3.38 -7.82
N GLY A 108 14.24 3.52 -9.10
CA GLY A 108 14.72 4.59 -9.97
C GLY A 108 16.18 4.38 -10.39
N ASP A 109 16.62 3.13 -10.51
CA ASP A 109 18.00 2.76 -10.86
C ASP A 109 18.16 2.30 -12.33
N GLY A 110 17.07 2.34 -13.10
CA GLY A 110 17.01 1.93 -14.49
C GLY A 110 16.86 0.42 -14.69
N ILE A 111 16.61 -0.34 -13.62
CA ILE A 111 16.28 -1.77 -13.66
C ILE A 111 14.87 -1.95 -13.13
N ASN A 112 13.95 -2.39 -13.99
CA ASN A 112 12.58 -2.63 -13.54
C ASN A 112 12.52 -3.80 -12.55
N GLU A 113 11.83 -3.62 -11.44
CA GLU A 113 11.32 -4.70 -10.63
C GLU A 113 10.12 -5.39 -11.31
N VAL A 114 9.82 -6.61 -10.86
CA VAL A 114 8.61 -7.35 -11.27
C VAL A 114 7.65 -7.37 -10.09
N ALA A 115 6.56 -6.62 -10.20
CA ALA A 115 5.46 -6.68 -9.25
C ALA A 115 4.39 -7.62 -9.78
N PHE A 116 3.83 -8.49 -8.93
CA PHE A 116 2.71 -9.34 -9.32
C PHE A 116 1.78 -9.58 -8.14
N ALA A 117 0.51 -9.74 -8.46
CA ALA A 117 -0.56 -9.96 -7.49
C ALA A 117 -1.27 -11.28 -7.78
N TYR A 118 -1.57 -12.04 -6.73
CA TYR A 118 -2.28 -13.30 -6.84
C TYR A 118 -3.20 -13.52 -5.64
N ALA A 119 -4.17 -14.41 -5.82
CA ALA A 119 -5.09 -14.82 -4.75
C ALA A 119 -5.07 -16.34 -4.57
N ILE A 120 -5.19 -16.78 -3.32
CA ILE A 120 -5.29 -18.19 -2.93
C ILE A 120 -6.67 -18.39 -2.27
N PRO A 121 -7.51 -19.32 -2.76
CA PRO A 121 -8.78 -19.61 -2.11
C PRO A 121 -8.55 -20.20 -0.71
N SER A 122 -9.30 -19.69 0.27
CA SER A 122 -9.43 -20.32 1.58
C SER A 122 -10.25 -21.60 1.46
N ASP A 123 -9.81 -22.60 2.21
CA ASP A 123 -10.31 -23.95 2.30
C ASP A 123 -11.72 -24.08 2.91
N GLN A 124 -12.28 -23.00 3.48
CA GLN A 124 -13.54 -23.08 4.24
C GLN A 124 -14.80 -22.70 3.46
N THR A 125 -14.76 -21.70 2.58
CA THR A 125 -16.00 -21.08 2.08
C THR A 125 -16.00 -20.74 0.59
N GLY A 126 -14.87 -20.89 -0.12
CA GLY A 126 -14.74 -20.55 -1.54
C GLY A 126 -14.90 -19.06 -1.88
N VAL A 127 -15.28 -18.22 -0.91
CA VAL A 127 -15.47 -16.78 -1.06
C VAL A 127 -14.44 -15.96 -0.29
N ILE A 128 -13.61 -16.59 0.54
CA ILE A 128 -12.51 -15.92 1.24
C ILE A 128 -11.21 -16.24 0.50
N PHE A 129 -10.41 -15.21 0.23
CA PHE A 129 -9.14 -15.35 -0.46
C PHE A 129 -8.03 -14.68 0.34
N THR A 130 -6.89 -15.36 0.44
CA THR A 130 -5.62 -14.71 0.80
C THR A 130 -5.08 -14.03 -0.45
N THR A 131 -4.98 -12.71 -0.44
CA THR A 131 -4.38 -11.92 -1.52
C THR A 131 -2.94 -11.64 -1.19
N VAL A 132 -2.05 -11.77 -2.17
CA VAL A 132 -0.63 -11.50 -1.99
C VAL A 132 -0.13 -10.63 -3.13
N VAL A 133 0.65 -9.60 -2.80
CA VAL A 133 1.43 -8.82 -3.75
C VAL A 133 2.91 -9.04 -3.45
N LYS A 134 3.68 -9.44 -4.46
CA LYS A 134 5.14 -9.60 -4.37
C LYS A 134 5.83 -8.65 -5.31
N ILE A 135 7.01 -8.19 -4.90
CA ILE A 135 7.93 -7.44 -5.75
C ILE A 135 9.26 -8.19 -5.79
N LEU A 136 9.69 -8.53 -7.00
CA LEU A 136 10.98 -9.15 -7.26
C LEU A 136 11.98 -8.09 -7.66
N LYS A 137 13.16 -8.14 -7.03
CA LYS A 137 14.31 -7.31 -7.37
C LYS A 137 15.43 -8.18 -7.93
N TYR A 138 16.13 -7.68 -8.94
CA TYR A 138 17.35 -8.29 -9.44
C TYR A 138 18.58 -7.77 -8.71
N THR A 139 19.53 -8.65 -8.45
CA THR A 139 20.87 -8.29 -7.99
C THR A 139 21.90 -9.16 -8.70
N ASP A 140 23.08 -8.62 -9.00
CA ASP A 140 24.13 -9.37 -9.69
C ASP A 140 24.57 -10.62 -8.91
N SER A 141 24.52 -10.56 -7.57
CA SER A 141 24.99 -11.64 -6.70
C SER A 141 23.98 -12.77 -6.49
N SER A 142 22.67 -12.48 -6.56
CA SER A 142 21.64 -13.45 -6.18
C SER A 142 20.54 -13.67 -7.23
N GLY A 143 20.60 -12.94 -8.34
CA GLY A 143 19.56 -12.93 -9.36
C GLY A 143 18.27 -12.29 -8.84
N TRP A 144 17.14 -12.78 -9.32
CA TRP A 144 15.81 -12.32 -8.90
C TRP A 144 15.42 -12.90 -7.54
N LYS A 145 15.05 -12.03 -6.59
CA LYS A 145 14.58 -12.39 -5.25
C LYS A 145 13.36 -11.57 -4.85
N VAL A 146 12.53 -12.13 -3.96
CA VAL A 146 11.44 -11.39 -3.33
C VAL A 146 12.04 -10.31 -2.43
N ALA A 147 11.84 -9.04 -2.81
CA ALA A 147 12.29 -7.88 -2.04
C ALA A 147 11.18 -7.34 -1.13
N PHE A 148 9.91 -7.61 -1.47
CA PHE A 148 8.75 -7.20 -0.69
C PHE A 148 7.60 -8.17 -0.90
N GLU A 149 6.81 -8.38 0.17
CA GLU A 149 5.58 -9.17 0.16
C GLU A 149 4.55 -8.47 1.05
N ASP A 150 3.36 -8.19 0.51
CA ASP A 150 2.18 -7.76 1.27
C ASP A 150 1.11 -8.83 1.15
N THR A 151 0.53 -9.22 2.28
CA THR A 151 -0.50 -10.25 2.37
C THR A 151 -1.73 -9.69 3.08
N ASP A 152 -2.90 -9.94 2.51
CA ASP A 152 -4.18 -9.54 3.09
C ASP A 152 -5.22 -10.65 2.87
N MET A 153 -6.41 -10.48 3.44
CA MET A 153 -7.55 -11.37 3.27
C MET A 153 -8.77 -10.57 2.82
N VAL A 154 -9.46 -11.07 1.80
CA VAL A 154 -10.70 -10.46 1.30
C VAL A 154 -11.80 -11.49 1.17
N GLY A 155 -13.04 -11.09 1.47
CA GLY A 155 -14.23 -11.81 1.04
C GLY A 155 -14.62 -11.36 -0.35
N ASN A 156 -14.48 -12.21 -1.37
CA ASN A 156 -14.82 -11.89 -2.75
C ASN A 156 -15.66 -13.00 -3.43
N GLY A 157 -16.99 -12.84 -3.45
CA GLY A 157 -17.92 -13.70 -4.21
C GLY A 157 -17.72 -13.72 -5.73
N SER A 158 -16.98 -12.80 -6.34
CA SER A 158 -16.61 -12.86 -7.77
C SER A 158 -15.43 -13.80 -8.03
N GLY A 159 -14.72 -14.21 -6.98
CA GLY A 159 -13.63 -15.19 -7.03
C GLY A 159 -12.23 -14.57 -7.02
N ALA A 160 -11.22 -15.45 -7.14
CA ALA A 160 -9.81 -15.11 -6.95
C ALA A 160 -9.31 -14.03 -7.92
N LYS A 161 -9.75 -14.04 -9.18
CA LYS A 161 -9.26 -13.13 -10.23
C LYS A 161 -9.56 -11.66 -9.96
N ASP A 162 -10.62 -11.37 -9.21
CA ASP A 162 -11.03 -10.00 -8.91
C ASP A 162 -10.62 -9.57 -7.49
N ALA A 163 -10.06 -10.48 -6.69
CA ALA A 163 -9.75 -10.26 -5.28
C ALA A 163 -8.69 -9.17 -5.04
N VAL A 164 -7.71 -9.08 -5.94
CA VAL A 164 -6.64 -8.09 -5.91
C VAL A 164 -6.29 -7.65 -7.33
N GLY A 165 -6.04 -6.35 -7.51
CA GLY A 165 -5.48 -5.77 -8.72
C GLY A 165 -4.29 -4.88 -8.37
N ILE A 166 -3.41 -4.67 -9.34
CA ILE A 166 -2.27 -3.76 -9.25
C ILE A 166 -2.22 -2.82 -10.46
N ASP A 167 -1.86 -1.57 -10.22
CA ASP A 167 -1.68 -0.59 -11.29
C ASP A 167 -0.43 0.24 -11.04
N LYS A 168 0.07 0.90 -12.09
CA LYS A 168 1.24 1.76 -12.00
C LYS A 168 0.85 3.19 -11.64
N VAL A 169 1.56 3.77 -10.68
CA VAL A 169 1.48 5.21 -10.37
C VAL A 169 2.85 5.82 -10.57
N SER A 170 2.94 6.84 -11.42
CA SER A 170 4.20 7.52 -11.75
C SER A 170 4.30 8.82 -10.96
N GLY A 171 5.31 8.99 -10.13
CA GLY A 171 5.60 10.20 -9.37
C GLY A 171 6.65 11.12 -10.04
N PRO A 172 7.06 12.19 -9.33
CA PRO A 172 8.15 13.06 -9.76
C PRO A 172 9.48 12.31 -9.92
N ASN A 173 10.40 12.86 -10.71
CA ASN A 173 11.75 12.33 -10.91
C ASN A 173 11.77 10.85 -11.36
N ASN A 174 10.81 10.46 -12.21
CA ASN A 174 10.63 9.08 -12.69
C ASN A 174 10.45 8.04 -11.58
N LYS A 175 10.06 8.44 -10.36
CA LYS A 175 9.72 7.48 -9.31
C LYS A 175 8.44 6.75 -9.69
N GLU A 176 8.42 5.43 -9.56
CA GLU A 176 7.23 4.65 -9.80
C GLU A 176 6.77 3.94 -8.51
N ALA A 177 5.47 3.68 -8.42
CA ALA A 177 4.86 2.95 -7.33
C ALA A 177 3.81 1.98 -7.87
N VAL A 178 3.56 0.92 -7.10
CA VAL A 178 2.47 -0.02 -7.35
C VAL A 178 1.25 0.42 -6.54
N LEU A 179 0.17 0.79 -7.21
CA LEU A 179 -1.15 0.89 -6.59
C LEU A 179 -1.71 -0.51 -6.40
N VAL A 180 -1.97 -0.90 -5.15
CA VAL A 180 -2.63 -2.16 -4.82
C VAL A 180 -4.09 -1.88 -4.52
N ILE A 181 -5.00 -2.60 -5.15
CA ILE A 181 -6.45 -2.49 -4.96
C ILE A 181 -6.96 -3.86 -4.50
N LEU A 182 -7.43 -3.93 -3.27
CA LEU A 182 -8.10 -5.10 -2.71
C LEU A 182 -9.60 -4.93 -2.91
N THR A 183 -10.24 -5.95 -3.49
CA THR A 183 -11.69 -5.92 -3.75
C THR A 183 -12.39 -6.91 -2.85
N GLU A 184 -13.27 -6.40 -2.00
CA GLU A 184 -14.21 -7.17 -1.20
C GLU A 184 -15.58 -7.10 -1.89
N SER A 185 -16.17 -8.25 -2.22
CA SER A 185 -17.50 -8.29 -2.81
C SER A 185 -18.56 -8.77 -1.80
N GLY A 186 -19.59 -7.92 -1.66
CA GLY A 186 -20.81 -8.12 -0.87
C GLY A 186 -21.95 -7.32 -1.50
N ALA A 187 -22.86 -6.73 -0.71
CA ALA A 187 -23.98 -5.88 -1.18
C ALA A 187 -23.56 -4.52 -1.83
N GLY A 188 -22.35 -4.47 -2.37
CA GLY A 188 -21.64 -3.36 -2.97
C GLY A 188 -20.15 -3.73 -3.03
N ILE A 189 -19.42 -3.23 -4.02
CA ILE A 189 -17.99 -3.52 -4.18
C ILE A 189 -17.23 -2.58 -3.23
N ALA A 190 -16.70 -3.14 -2.14
CA ALA A 190 -15.84 -2.38 -1.24
C ALA A 190 -14.39 -2.54 -1.68
N LYS A 191 -13.62 -1.44 -1.74
CA LYS A 191 -12.19 -1.51 -2.09
C LYS A 191 -11.32 -0.87 -1.03
N ARG A 192 -10.27 -1.58 -0.65
CA ARG A 192 -9.14 -1.01 0.11
C ARG A 192 -7.99 -0.80 -0.86
N TRP A 193 -7.20 0.23 -0.66
CA TRP A 193 -6.05 0.48 -1.52
C TRP A 193 -4.89 1.08 -0.75
N HIS A 194 -3.69 0.88 -1.26
CA HIS A 194 -2.47 1.50 -0.77
C HIS A 194 -1.45 1.56 -1.91
N LEU A 195 -0.34 2.31 -1.72
CA LEU A 195 0.79 2.25 -2.64
C LEU A 195 1.90 1.39 -2.05
N ILE A 196 2.67 0.73 -2.91
CA ILE A 196 3.99 0.18 -2.58
C ILE A 196 5.03 0.98 -3.36
N ALA A 197 5.98 1.60 -2.66
CA ALA A 197 6.98 2.48 -3.24
C ALA A 197 8.34 2.33 -2.55
N PHE A 198 9.42 2.75 -3.21
CA PHE A 198 10.75 2.81 -2.59
C PHE A 198 10.90 4.10 -1.78
N THR A 199 10.94 3.96 -0.45
CA THR A 199 11.02 5.08 0.49
C THR A 199 12.09 4.81 1.52
N ASN A 200 12.88 5.82 1.86
CA ASN A 200 13.92 5.72 2.89
C ASN A 200 14.86 4.51 2.71
N GLY A 201 15.24 4.20 1.46
CA GLY A 201 16.16 3.11 1.14
C GLY A 201 15.54 1.71 1.13
N LYS A 202 14.21 1.57 1.19
CA LYS A 202 13.52 0.27 1.13
C LYS A 202 12.18 0.35 0.43
N ILE A 203 11.73 -0.77 -0.12
CA ILE A 203 10.35 -0.91 -0.62
C ILE A 203 9.40 -0.95 0.59
N SER A 204 8.35 -0.13 0.58
CA SER A 204 7.43 0.02 1.72
C SER A 204 6.02 0.39 1.27
N LYS A 205 5.06 0.06 2.13
CA LYS A 205 3.63 0.37 1.98
C LYS A 205 3.34 1.80 2.45
N LEU A 206 2.60 2.55 1.64
CA LEU A 206 2.07 3.88 1.93
C LEU A 206 0.56 3.79 2.08
N ASP A 207 0.06 4.01 3.29
CA ASP A 207 -1.35 3.90 3.64
C ASP A 207 -2.09 5.24 3.51
N PRO A 208 -3.10 5.36 2.64
CA PRO A 208 -3.90 6.58 2.49
C PRO A 208 -4.95 6.77 3.60
N SER A 209 -5.20 5.75 4.43
CA SER A 209 -6.30 5.72 5.40
C SER A 209 -6.33 6.92 6.36
N PRO A 210 -5.20 7.39 6.94
CA PRO A 210 -5.23 8.55 7.84
C PRO A 210 -5.71 9.83 7.15
N ILE A 211 -5.29 10.07 5.90
CA ILE A 211 -5.70 11.23 5.11
C ILE A 211 -7.19 11.10 4.76
N ARG A 212 -7.60 9.91 4.27
CA ARG A 212 -9.00 9.62 3.92
C ARG A 212 -9.94 9.82 5.10
N GLN A 213 -9.64 9.23 6.25
CA GLN A 213 -10.46 9.34 7.45
C GLN A 213 -10.62 10.79 7.90
N LYS A 214 -9.55 11.59 7.86
CA LYS A 214 -9.63 13.01 8.14
C LYS A 214 -10.55 13.75 7.17
N VAL A 215 -10.40 13.52 5.86
CA VAL A 215 -11.23 14.16 4.81
C VAL A 215 -12.71 13.87 5.02
N LEU A 216 -13.06 12.61 5.32
CA LEU A 216 -14.44 12.18 5.55
C LEU A 216 -14.99 12.76 6.86
N ALA A 217 -14.22 12.69 7.95
CA ALA A 217 -14.63 13.24 9.24
C ALA A 217 -14.89 14.76 9.19
N ASP A 218 -14.01 15.52 8.53
CA ASP A 218 -14.14 16.99 8.38
C ASP A 218 -15.42 17.40 7.62
N ARG A 219 -16.04 16.48 6.88
CA ARG A 219 -17.26 16.70 6.08
C ARG A 219 -18.49 15.99 6.65
N GLY A 220 -18.36 15.28 7.76
CA GLY A 220 -19.45 14.49 8.33
C GLY A 220 -19.78 13.19 7.57
N TYR A 221 -18.85 12.70 6.75
CA TYR A 221 -19.00 11.45 5.99
C TYR A 221 -18.50 10.25 6.81
N GLN A 222 -19.10 9.09 6.55
CA GLN A 222 -18.71 7.80 7.11
C GLN A 222 -18.07 6.92 6.04
N ASP A 223 -16.90 6.34 6.34
CA ASP A 223 -16.24 5.37 5.49
C ASP A 223 -16.95 4.01 5.60
N TRP A 224 -17.57 3.58 4.51
CA TRP A 224 -18.15 2.25 4.38
C TRP A 224 -17.40 1.36 3.39
N GLY A 225 -16.28 1.84 2.85
CA GLY A 225 -15.44 1.10 1.93
C GLY A 225 -16.00 0.89 0.53
N TYR A 226 -17.27 1.21 0.25
CA TYR A 226 -17.81 1.19 -1.11
C TYR A 226 -17.16 2.29 -1.91
N ASN A 227 -16.26 1.98 -2.82
CA ASN A 227 -15.53 3.02 -3.53
C ASN A 227 -15.06 2.56 -4.91
N HIS A 228 -14.79 3.54 -5.75
CA HIS A 228 -14.12 3.32 -7.02
C HIS A 228 -12.72 3.91 -6.92
N ILE A 229 -11.71 3.10 -7.22
CA ILE A 229 -10.29 3.47 -7.21
C ILE A 229 -9.76 3.35 -8.63
N LYS A 230 -9.05 4.38 -9.09
CA LYS A 230 -8.29 4.37 -10.34
C LYS A 230 -7.01 5.18 -10.21
N SER A 231 -5.99 4.82 -10.97
CA SER A 231 -4.79 5.65 -11.13
C SER A 231 -4.93 6.59 -12.34
N THR A 232 -4.23 7.72 -12.32
CA THR A 232 -4.03 8.58 -13.51
C THR A 232 -2.72 9.35 -13.35
N GLY A 233 -1.65 8.89 -13.99
CA GLY A 233 -0.32 9.49 -13.87
C GLY A 233 0.19 9.41 -12.43
N ASN A 234 0.39 10.55 -11.78
CA ASN A 234 0.83 10.66 -10.38
C ASN A 234 -0.31 10.71 -9.37
N PHE A 235 -1.54 10.46 -9.82
CA PHE A 235 -2.72 10.53 -8.98
C PHE A 235 -3.36 9.18 -8.75
N VAL A 236 -3.93 9.01 -7.56
CA VAL A 236 -4.93 8.00 -7.26
C VAL A 236 -6.24 8.74 -6.98
N VAL A 237 -7.29 8.39 -7.70
CA VAL A 237 -8.62 8.97 -7.55
C VAL A 237 -9.52 7.95 -6.88
N GLU A 238 -10.09 8.33 -5.74
CA GLU A 238 -11.04 7.55 -4.96
C GLU A 238 -12.41 8.24 -4.97
N ILE A 239 -13.44 7.54 -5.41
CA ILE A 239 -14.83 8.01 -5.33
C ILE A 239 -15.52 7.23 -4.22
N GLN A 240 -16.02 7.96 -3.21
CA GLN A 240 -16.73 7.43 -2.05
C GLN A 240 -18.20 7.90 -2.10
N PRO A 241 -19.19 7.03 -1.93
CA PRO A 241 -20.57 7.44 -1.78
C PRO A 241 -20.76 8.26 -0.51
N GLY A 242 -21.69 9.22 -0.56
CA GLY A 242 -21.95 10.13 0.55
C GLY A 242 -22.84 9.52 1.61
N TYR A 243 -22.24 8.88 2.60
CA TYR A 243 -22.97 8.40 3.78
C TYR A 243 -22.72 9.31 4.97
N SER A 244 -23.77 9.84 5.59
CA SER A 244 -23.65 10.49 6.90
C SER A 244 -23.52 9.48 8.03
N LYS A 245 -23.12 9.98 9.21
CA LYS A 245 -23.09 9.21 10.45
C LYS A 245 -24.51 8.75 10.78
N ASN A 246 -24.74 7.43 10.79
CA ASN A 246 -26.03 6.72 11.01
C ASN A 246 -26.84 6.38 9.76
N THR A 247 -26.37 6.71 8.56
CA THR A 247 -27.04 6.29 7.33
C THR A 247 -26.88 4.79 7.10
N ALA A 248 -27.96 4.14 6.65
CA ALA A 248 -27.93 2.74 6.27
C ALA A 248 -27.02 2.54 5.04
N ARG A 249 -26.19 1.48 5.05
CA ARG A 249 -25.24 1.16 3.96
C ARG A 249 -25.87 1.05 2.57
N CYS A 250 -27.16 0.71 2.48
CA CYS A 250 -27.87 0.59 1.20
C CYS A 250 -28.07 1.93 0.48
N CYS A 251 -28.00 3.04 1.21
CA CYS A 251 -28.77 4.21 0.87
C CYS A 251 -27.97 5.48 1.19
N PRO A 252 -26.96 5.85 0.37
CA PRO A 252 -26.24 7.12 0.53
C PRO A 252 -27.21 8.29 0.60
N ASP A 253 -26.98 9.23 1.53
CA ASP A 253 -27.84 10.37 1.81
C ASP A 253 -27.17 11.73 1.50
N ASN A 254 -25.91 11.71 1.07
CA ASN A 254 -25.15 12.87 0.59
C ASN A 254 -24.61 12.64 -0.82
N PRO A 255 -24.23 13.71 -1.54
CA PRO A 255 -23.46 13.61 -2.78
C PRO A 255 -22.21 12.74 -2.59
N SER A 256 -21.82 12.02 -3.65
CA SER A 256 -20.57 11.26 -3.62
C SER A 256 -19.39 12.23 -3.54
N ILE A 257 -18.29 11.78 -2.96
CA ILE A 257 -17.08 12.57 -2.79
C ILE A 257 -15.95 11.95 -3.59
N GLU A 258 -15.32 12.76 -4.43
CA GLU A 258 -14.07 12.41 -5.08
C GLU A 258 -12.90 12.94 -4.24
N ILE A 259 -12.06 12.03 -3.78
CA ILE A 259 -10.83 12.31 -3.06
C ILE A 259 -9.67 11.97 -3.98
N LYS A 260 -8.88 12.98 -4.31
CA LYS A 260 -7.72 12.83 -5.19
C LYS A 260 -6.46 12.89 -4.36
N PHE A 261 -5.65 11.84 -4.49
CA PHE A 261 -4.37 11.69 -3.81
C PHE A 261 -3.24 11.84 -4.82
N ARG A 262 -2.17 12.50 -4.41
CA ARG A 262 -0.95 12.66 -5.20
C ARG A 262 0.16 11.80 -4.62
N PHE A 263 0.80 11.01 -5.46
CA PHE A 263 2.06 10.37 -5.13
C PHE A 263 3.22 11.34 -5.37
N THR A 264 4.03 11.57 -4.34
CA THR A 264 5.15 12.52 -4.36
C THR A 264 6.50 11.86 -4.66
N GLY A 265 6.51 10.53 -4.85
CA GLY A 265 7.71 9.72 -4.96
C GLY A 265 8.09 9.01 -3.64
N ASN A 266 7.72 9.57 -2.48
CA ASN A 266 8.01 8.97 -1.17
C ASN A 266 6.84 9.04 -0.17
N SER A 267 5.76 9.74 -0.50
CA SER A 267 4.57 9.88 0.34
C SER A 267 3.31 9.95 -0.52
N ILE A 268 2.17 9.87 0.15
CA ILE A 268 0.86 10.18 -0.41
C ILE A 268 0.40 11.49 0.21
N GLU A 269 -0.05 12.42 -0.61
CA GLU A 269 -0.60 13.70 -0.17
C GLU A 269 -2.02 13.90 -0.71
N LEU A 270 -2.82 14.66 0.03
CA LEU A 270 -4.13 15.09 -0.46
C LEU A 270 -3.94 16.15 -1.55
N ASP A 271 -4.45 15.89 -2.76
CA ASP A 271 -4.41 16.84 -3.87
C ASP A 271 -5.66 17.72 -3.86
N SER A 272 -6.84 17.10 -3.91
CA SER A 272 -8.12 17.81 -3.95
C SER A 272 -9.25 16.94 -3.42
N VAL A 273 -10.33 17.60 -3.02
CA VAL A 273 -11.59 16.96 -2.62
C VAL A 273 -12.75 17.72 -3.25
N ARG A 274 -13.67 17.01 -3.90
CA ARG A 274 -14.91 17.61 -4.45
C ARG A 274 -16.11 16.71 -4.24
N GLU A 275 -17.27 17.31 -4.02
CA GLU A 275 -18.57 16.63 -4.11
C GLU A 275 -18.97 16.50 -5.59
N LEU A 276 -19.62 15.40 -5.93
CA LEU A 276 -20.05 15.04 -7.29
C LEU A 276 -21.56 15.12 -7.46
#